data_AF-A0A9X3HDD5-F1
#
_entry.id   AF-A0A9X3HDD5-F1
#
_cell.length_a   1.000
_cell.length_b   1.000
_cell.length_c   1.000
_cell.angle_alpha   90.00
_cell.angle_beta   90.00
_cell.angle_gamma   90.00
#
_symmetry.space_group_name_H-M   'P 1'
#
loop_
_entity.id
_entity.type
_entity.pdbx_description
1 polymer ?
#
loop_
_entity_poly.entity_id
_entity_poly.type
_entity_poly.pdbx_seq_one_letter_code
_entity_poly.pdbx_strand_id
1 'polypeptide(L)'
;MASAFWTLEDGRGFARRWTGMKNMLELICEELKDLDGAELFYDYLKEFIYREDEGDIYNGFGGFIRNGENIMFNFDLRTFTPENRKFFWEAAQKALAKVKVQNEEKNWWIDYALTTLLDMHKRINKGEDPMALNHMTIVKPKPNEKVGPGWK
;
A
#
# COMPACT_ATOMS: atom_id res chain seq x y z
N MET A 1 7.48 -6.77 15.07
CA MET A 1 7.12 -5.36 15.28
C MET A 1 6.72 -4.76 13.94
N ALA A 2 5.66 -3.94 13.88
CA ALA A 2 5.33 -3.21 12.66
C ALA A 2 6.36 -2.09 12.43
N SER A 3 6.69 -1.81 11.17
CA SER A 3 7.66 -0.77 10.81
C SER A 3 7.24 0.05 9.59
N ALA A 4 6.12 -0.27 8.96
CA ALA A 4 5.56 0.47 7.84
C ALA A 4 4.03 0.55 7.97
N PHE A 5 3.46 1.69 7.56
CA PHE A 5 2.11 2.11 7.93
C PHE A 5 1.36 2.72 6.75
N TRP A 6 0.22 2.14 6.40
CA TRP A 6 -0.71 2.72 5.42
C TRP A 6 -1.94 3.27 6.14
N THR A 7 -2.32 4.50 5.86
CA THR A 7 -3.52 5.14 6.40
C THR A 7 -4.63 5.05 5.37
N LEU A 8 -5.77 4.46 5.76
CA LEU A 8 -6.93 4.23 4.89
C LEU A 8 -7.87 5.45 4.88
N GLU A 9 -8.94 5.36 4.12
CA GLU A 9 -9.85 6.46 3.78
C GLU A 9 -10.52 7.13 4.99
N ASP A 10 -10.74 6.35 6.03
CA ASP A 10 -11.33 6.80 7.29
C ASP A 10 -10.30 7.26 8.33
N GLY A 11 -9.00 7.18 8.01
CA GLY A 11 -7.89 7.53 8.90
C GLY A 11 -7.36 6.39 9.77
N ARG A 12 -7.92 5.18 9.69
CA ARG A 12 -7.39 4.01 10.40
C ARG A 12 -6.13 3.48 9.71
N GLY A 13 -5.30 2.78 10.49
CA GLY A 13 -3.99 2.31 10.05
C GLY A 13 -3.93 0.83 9.77
N PHE A 14 -3.43 0.50 8.59
CA PHE A 14 -2.90 -0.82 8.27
C PHE A 14 -1.38 -0.83 8.51
N ALA A 15 -0.88 -1.74 9.33
CA ALA A 15 0.54 -1.79 9.68
C ALA A 15 1.08 -3.22 9.66
N ARG A 16 2.27 -3.38 9.05
CA ARG A 16 3.01 -4.65 9.01
C ARG A 16 4.51 -4.38 9.13
N ARG A 17 5.31 -5.46 9.13
CA ARG A 17 6.77 -5.35 8.90
C ARG A 17 7.00 -4.77 7.51
N TRP A 18 8.06 -3.97 7.36
CA TRP A 18 8.39 -3.30 6.10
C TRP A 18 8.57 -4.27 4.93
N THR A 19 9.19 -5.44 5.16
CA THR A 19 9.34 -6.47 4.12
C THR A 19 7.98 -6.93 3.59
N GLY A 20 6.98 -7.00 4.47
CA GLY A 20 5.62 -7.35 4.08
C GLY A 20 4.96 -6.26 3.26
N MET A 21 5.10 -5.01 3.70
CA MET A 21 4.56 -3.83 2.99
C MET A 21 5.22 -3.64 1.63
N LYS A 22 6.54 -3.86 1.54
CA LYS A 22 7.31 -3.86 0.30
C LYS A 22 6.71 -4.85 -0.70
N ASN A 23 6.60 -6.13 -0.33
CA ASN A 23 6.12 -7.16 -1.25
C ASN A 23 4.65 -6.92 -1.66
N MET A 24 3.81 -6.42 -0.74
CA MET A 24 2.44 -6.02 -1.09
C MET A 24 2.43 -4.89 -2.11
N LEU A 25 3.24 -3.85 -1.91
CA LEU A 25 3.33 -2.72 -2.83
C LEU A 25 3.85 -3.15 -4.20
N GLU A 26 4.85 -4.04 -4.24
CA GLU A 26 5.39 -4.61 -5.46
C GLU A 26 4.31 -5.34 -6.27
N LEU A 27 3.55 -6.22 -5.62
CA LEU A 27 2.42 -6.90 -6.27
C LEU A 27 1.34 -5.93 -6.76
N ILE A 28 1.01 -4.90 -5.97
CA ILE A 28 0.05 -3.87 -6.38
C ILE A 28 0.57 -3.09 -7.59
N CYS A 29 1.85 -2.71 -7.60
CA CYS A 29 2.47 -2.00 -8.72
C CYS A 29 2.49 -2.83 -10.01
N GLU A 30 2.76 -4.14 -9.91
CA GLU A 30 2.69 -5.02 -11.07
C GLU A 30 1.29 -5.04 -11.69
N GLU A 31 0.23 -5.08 -10.89
CA GLU A 31 -1.14 -5.05 -11.41
C GLU A 31 -1.58 -3.66 -11.88
N LEU A 32 -1.03 -2.58 -11.31
CA LEU A 32 -1.28 -1.20 -11.76
C LEU A 32 -0.80 -0.97 -13.20
N LYS A 33 0.30 -1.60 -13.60
CA LYS A 33 0.88 -1.48 -14.93
C LYS A 33 -0.09 -1.86 -16.06
N ASP A 34 -1.02 -2.76 -15.75
CA ASP A 34 -1.99 -3.30 -16.71
C ASP A 34 -3.37 -2.60 -16.62
N LEU A 35 -3.49 -1.52 -15.84
CA LEU A 35 -4.71 -0.72 -15.76
C LEU A 35 -4.65 0.47 -16.72
N ASP A 36 -5.64 0.56 -17.60
CA ASP A 36 -5.81 1.68 -18.54
C ASP A 36 -5.98 3.01 -17.79
N GLY A 37 -5.13 3.99 -18.11
CA GLY A 37 -5.12 5.32 -17.49
C GLY A 37 -4.37 5.41 -16.14
N ALA A 38 -3.78 4.31 -15.65
CA ALA A 38 -3.03 4.30 -14.40
C ALA A 38 -1.53 4.60 -14.56
N GLU A 39 -1.05 4.90 -15.77
CA GLU A 39 0.38 4.94 -16.11
C GLU A 39 1.16 5.94 -15.25
N LEU A 40 0.64 7.16 -15.09
CA LEU A 40 1.28 8.17 -14.26
C LEU A 40 1.31 7.76 -12.78
N PHE A 41 0.26 7.08 -12.31
CA PHE A 41 0.18 6.64 -10.93
C PHE A 41 1.10 5.44 -10.66
N TYR A 42 1.22 4.52 -11.61
CA TYR A 42 2.23 3.46 -11.61
C TYR A 42 3.64 4.07 -11.57
N ASP A 43 3.93 5.03 -12.45
CA ASP A 43 5.23 5.71 -12.49
C ASP A 43 5.56 6.46 -11.19
N TYR A 44 4.54 6.95 -10.49
CA TYR A 44 4.74 7.52 -9.16
C TYR A 44 5.01 6.45 -8.10
N LEU A 45 4.24 5.36 -8.07
CA LEU A 45 4.37 4.33 -7.04
C LEU A 45 5.62 3.46 -7.21
N LYS A 46 6.14 3.28 -8.43
CA LYS A 46 7.35 2.50 -8.67
C LYS A 46 8.58 3.08 -7.95
N GLU A 47 8.61 4.38 -7.68
CA GLU A 47 9.68 5.04 -6.94
C GLU A 47 9.77 4.54 -5.49
N PHE A 48 8.69 3.98 -4.96
CA PHE A 48 8.65 3.41 -3.62
C PHE A 48 8.94 1.91 -3.59
N ILE A 49 9.25 1.27 -4.71
CA ILE A 49 9.61 -0.16 -4.76
C ILE A 49 11.09 -0.32 -4.42
N TYR A 50 11.40 -1.13 -3.39
CA TYR A 50 12.78 -1.42 -2.99
C TYR A 50 13.46 -2.45 -3.91
N ARG A 51 14.64 -2.08 -4.41
CA ARG A 51 15.45 -2.82 -5.38
C ARG A 51 16.89 -2.86 -4.89
N GLU A 52 17.20 -3.89 -4.12
CA GLU A 52 18.54 -4.10 -3.55
C GLU A 52 19.61 -4.25 -4.63
N ASP A 53 19.26 -4.88 -5.74
CA ASP A 53 20.10 -5.05 -6.93
C ASP A 53 20.38 -3.75 -7.69
N GLU A 54 19.52 -2.74 -7.55
CA GLU A 54 19.74 -1.38 -8.07
C GLU A 54 20.43 -0.46 -7.05
N GLY A 55 20.87 -0.99 -5.90
CA GLY A 55 21.64 -0.26 -4.91
C GLY A 55 20.83 0.39 -3.79
N ASP A 56 19.55 0.05 -3.64
CA ASP A 56 18.78 0.50 -2.48
C ASP A 56 19.30 -0.14 -1.19
N ILE A 57 19.39 0.65 -0.12
CA ILE A 57 19.89 0.18 1.18
C ILE A 57 18.78 0.26 2.22
N TYR A 58 18.49 -0.84 2.92
CA TYR A 58 17.52 -0.81 4.02
C TYR A 58 17.91 0.24 5.07
N ASN A 59 16.96 1.11 5.45
CA ASN A 59 17.26 2.24 6.31
C ASN A 59 17.20 1.94 7.82
N GLY A 60 16.77 0.73 8.24
CA GLY A 60 16.57 0.38 9.66
C GLY A 60 15.21 0.73 10.24
N PHE A 61 14.44 1.62 9.61
CA PHE A 61 13.22 2.25 10.13
C PHE A 61 11.96 1.99 9.29
N GLY A 62 12.00 0.99 8.40
CA GLY A 62 10.86 0.62 7.57
C GLY A 62 10.74 1.41 6.26
N GLY A 63 11.90 1.67 5.67
CA GLY A 63 12.07 2.24 4.35
C GLY A 63 13.42 1.83 3.79
N PHE A 64 13.91 2.59 2.82
CA PHE A 64 15.21 2.39 2.20
C PHE A 64 15.84 3.71 1.80
N ILE A 65 17.14 3.67 1.50
CA ILE A 65 17.91 4.80 1.01
C ILE A 65 18.14 4.60 -0.49
N ARG A 66 17.78 5.59 -1.28
CA ARG A 66 18.05 5.66 -2.73
C ARG A 66 18.61 7.04 -3.06
N ASN A 67 19.73 7.11 -3.75
CA ASN A 67 20.37 8.39 -4.12
C ASN A 67 20.59 9.36 -2.94
N GLY A 68 20.84 8.81 -1.74
CA GLY A 68 21.02 9.60 -0.51
C GLY A 68 19.72 10.07 0.16
N GLU A 69 18.56 9.77 -0.43
CA GLU A 69 17.24 10.11 0.12
C GLU A 69 16.66 8.94 0.90
N ASN A 70 15.96 9.25 1.99
CA ASN A 70 15.29 8.25 2.82
C ASN A 70 13.82 8.10 2.39
N ILE A 71 13.49 6.96 1.77
CA ILE A 71 12.18 6.64 1.23
C ILE A 71 11.46 5.68 2.17
N MET A 72 10.33 6.11 2.73
CA MET A 72 9.57 5.35 3.71
C MET A 72 8.39 4.62 3.06
N PHE A 73 8.10 3.39 3.50
CA PHE A 73 6.88 2.65 3.10
C PHE A 73 5.61 3.12 3.83
N ASN A 74 5.54 4.42 4.11
CA ASN A 74 4.46 5.03 4.86
C ASN A 74 3.59 5.84 3.89
N PHE A 75 2.37 5.38 3.69
CA PHE A 75 1.43 6.00 2.77
C PHE A 75 0.20 6.46 3.53
N ASP A 76 -0.30 7.64 3.19
CA ASP A 76 -1.65 8.02 3.53
C ASP A 76 -2.47 7.97 2.25
N LEU A 77 -3.27 6.92 2.08
CA LEU A 77 -3.99 6.73 0.81
C LEU A 77 -4.93 7.90 0.52
N ARG A 78 -5.32 8.67 1.53
CA ARG A 78 -6.19 9.86 1.41
C ARG A 78 -5.53 11.04 0.72
N THR A 79 -4.20 11.08 0.62
CA THR A 79 -3.47 12.16 -0.06
C THR A 79 -3.43 11.97 -1.58
N PHE A 80 -3.79 10.78 -2.07
CA PHE A 80 -3.96 10.52 -3.49
C PHE A 80 -5.30 11.05 -4.01
N THR A 81 -5.36 11.35 -5.32
CA THR A 81 -6.62 11.71 -5.98
C THR A 81 -7.66 10.59 -5.81
N PRO A 82 -8.97 10.89 -5.86
CA PRO A 82 -10.00 9.86 -5.84
C PRO A 82 -9.80 8.78 -6.91
N GLU A 83 -9.31 9.15 -8.09
CA GLU A 83 -9.02 8.25 -9.20
C GLU A 83 -7.82 7.34 -8.92
N ASN A 84 -6.70 7.88 -8.44
CA ASN A 84 -5.54 7.07 -8.06
C ASN A 84 -5.86 6.09 -6.92
N ARG A 85 -6.70 6.49 -5.96
CA ARG A 85 -7.19 5.56 -4.92
C ARG A 85 -7.99 4.42 -5.53
N LYS A 86 -8.84 4.69 -6.52
CA LYS A 86 -9.58 3.65 -7.23
C LYS A 86 -8.63 2.66 -7.92
N PHE A 87 -7.61 3.16 -8.64
CA PHE A 87 -6.60 2.31 -9.26
C PHE A 87 -5.85 1.47 -8.22
N PHE A 88 -5.44 2.06 -7.10
CA PHE A 88 -4.78 1.35 -6.01
C PHE A 88 -5.61 0.16 -5.51
N TRP A 89 -6.90 0.37 -5.24
CA TRP A 89 -7.77 -0.69 -4.73
C TRP A 89 -8.09 -1.75 -5.76
N GLU A 90 -8.27 -1.38 -7.02
CA GLU A 90 -8.45 -2.33 -8.12
C GLU A 90 -7.22 -3.22 -8.29
N ALA A 91 -6.03 -2.63 -8.32
CA ALA A 91 -4.78 -3.36 -8.41
C ALA A 91 -4.55 -4.27 -7.19
N ALA A 92 -4.87 -3.82 -5.97
CA ALA A 92 -4.80 -4.65 -4.77
C ALA A 92 -5.74 -5.87 -4.82
N GLN A 93 -6.94 -5.72 -5.38
CA GLN A 93 -7.87 -6.83 -5.59
C GLN A 93 -7.33 -7.84 -6.62
N LYS A 94 -6.80 -7.35 -7.75
CA LYS A 94 -6.16 -8.20 -8.77
C LYS A 94 -4.95 -8.95 -8.19
N ALA A 95 -4.12 -8.27 -7.41
CA ALA A 95 -2.96 -8.86 -6.74
C ALA A 95 -3.37 -10.00 -5.80
N LEU A 96 -4.41 -9.79 -4.98
CA LEU A 96 -4.95 -10.84 -4.12
C LEU A 96 -5.46 -12.04 -4.92
N ALA A 97 -6.21 -11.79 -6.00
CA ALA A 97 -6.72 -12.86 -6.85
C ALA A 97 -5.59 -13.71 -7.43
N LYS A 98 -4.52 -13.08 -7.90
CA LYS A 98 -3.33 -13.76 -8.45
C LYS A 98 -2.60 -14.58 -7.39
N VAL A 99 -2.39 -14.03 -6.19
CA VAL A 99 -1.78 -14.77 -5.07
C VAL A 99 -2.58 -16.02 -4.72
N LYS A 100 -3.92 -15.92 -4.68
CA LYS A 100 -4.80 -17.07 -4.41
C LYS A 100 -4.77 -18.14 -5.49
N VAL A 101 -4.66 -17.75 -6.76
CA VAL A 101 -4.54 -18.70 -7.88
C VAL A 101 -3.21 -19.44 -7.84
N GLN A 102 -2.12 -18.77 -7.50
CA GLN A 102 -0.81 -19.41 -7.37
C GLN A 102 -0.80 -20.48 -6.27
N ASN A 103 -1.60 -20.31 -5.21
CA ASN A 103 -1.82 -21.27 -4.12
C ASN A 103 -0.51 -21.85 -3.54
N GLU A 104 0.55 -21.04 -3.50
CA GLU A 104 1.83 -21.46 -2.96
C GLU A 104 1.82 -21.25 -1.45
N GLU A 105 2.13 -22.30 -0.68
CA GLU A 105 2.13 -22.25 0.79
C GLU A 105 2.99 -21.10 1.32
N LYS A 106 4.12 -20.78 0.67
CA LYS A 106 5.01 -19.65 1.03
C LYS A 106 4.35 -18.27 0.96
N ASN A 107 3.23 -18.11 0.24
CA ASN A 107 2.54 -16.84 0.05
C ASN A 107 1.41 -16.61 1.07
N TRP A 108 1.20 -17.53 2.02
CA TRP A 108 0.11 -17.45 3.00
C TRP A 108 0.03 -16.11 3.73
N TRP A 109 1.17 -15.53 4.06
CA TRP A 109 1.24 -14.28 4.82
C TRP A 109 0.88 -13.07 3.93
N ILE A 110 1.19 -13.10 2.63
CA ILE A 110 0.82 -12.07 1.65
C ILE A 110 -0.70 -12.13 1.43
N ASP A 111 -1.24 -13.33 1.22
CA ASP A 111 -2.69 -13.54 1.11
C ASP A 111 -3.40 -12.97 2.35
N TYR A 112 -2.95 -13.35 3.55
CA TYR A 112 -3.51 -12.81 4.79
C TYR A 112 -3.43 -11.28 4.85
N ALA A 113 -2.30 -10.68 4.47
CA ALA A 113 -2.10 -9.24 4.55
C ALA A 113 -2.97 -8.46 3.55
N LEU A 114 -3.01 -8.89 2.28
CA LEU A 114 -3.88 -8.30 1.25
C LEU A 114 -5.36 -8.52 1.57
N THR A 115 -5.75 -9.72 2.03
CA THR A 115 -7.11 -10.01 2.48
C THR A 115 -7.51 -9.10 3.62
N THR A 116 -6.64 -8.90 4.62
CA THR A 116 -6.91 -7.99 5.74
C THR A 116 -7.08 -6.56 5.27
N LEU A 117 -6.17 -6.07 4.43
CA LEU A 117 -6.21 -4.71 3.88
C LEU A 117 -7.51 -4.45 3.09
N LEU A 118 -7.91 -5.39 2.23
CA LEU A 118 -9.13 -5.29 1.44
C LEU A 118 -10.40 -5.45 2.28
N ASP A 119 -10.38 -6.25 3.34
CA ASP A 119 -11.52 -6.34 4.29
C ASP A 119 -11.71 -5.02 5.04
N MET A 120 -10.62 -4.37 5.47
CA MET A 120 -10.69 -3.03 6.07
C MET A 120 -11.32 -2.03 5.09
N HIS A 121 -10.83 -1.95 3.86
CA HIS A 121 -11.40 -1.08 2.82
C HIS A 121 -12.90 -1.36 2.59
N LYS A 122 -13.28 -2.64 2.48
CA LYS A 122 -14.69 -3.05 2.29
C LYS A 122 -15.59 -2.62 3.44
N ARG A 123 -15.16 -2.80 4.69
CA ARG A 123 -15.91 -2.39 5.89
C ARG A 123 -16.08 -0.88 5.96
N ILE A 124 -15.02 -0.14 5.68
CA ILE A 124 -15.04 1.34 5.62
C ILE A 124 -16.10 1.82 4.63
N ASN A 125 -16.14 1.25 3.42
CA ASN A 125 -17.12 1.61 2.40
C ASN A 125 -18.57 1.29 2.80
N LYS A 126 -18.78 0.36 3.74
CA LYS A 126 -20.10 0.02 4.29
C LYS A 126 -20.46 0.82 5.54
N GLY A 127 -19.56 1.67 6.05
CA GLY A 127 -19.73 2.32 7.35
C GLY A 127 -19.64 1.38 8.55
N GLU A 128 -19.13 0.16 8.34
CA GLU A 128 -18.84 -0.79 9.43
C GLU A 128 -17.54 -0.35 10.13
N ASP A 129 -17.45 -0.49 11.45
CA ASP A 129 -16.24 -0.14 12.20
C ASP A 129 -15.17 -1.26 12.08
N PRO A 130 -14.03 -1.03 11.39
CA PRO A 130 -12.96 -2.00 11.32
C PRO A 130 -11.97 -1.86 12.49
N MET A 131 -12.35 -1.31 13.66
CA MET A 131 -11.42 -1.09 14.79
C MET A 131 -10.68 -2.34 15.21
N ALA A 132 -11.32 -3.52 15.12
CA ALA A 132 -10.67 -4.81 15.38
C ALA A 132 -9.49 -5.11 14.43
N LEU A 133 -9.42 -4.43 13.28
CA LEU A 133 -8.37 -4.54 12.27
C LEU A 133 -7.47 -3.30 12.23
N ASN A 134 -7.77 -2.26 13.02
CA ASN A 134 -6.94 -1.06 13.10
C ASN A 134 -5.67 -1.38 13.89
N HIS A 135 -4.52 -1.29 13.22
CA HIS A 135 -3.22 -1.54 13.86
C HIS A 135 -2.70 -0.32 14.62
N MET A 136 -3.36 0.84 14.47
CA MET A 136 -3.08 2.05 15.23
C MET A 136 -4.15 2.26 16.32
N THR A 137 -3.80 2.85 17.45
CA THR A 137 -4.75 3.16 18.53
C THR A 137 -5.56 4.43 18.26
N ILE A 138 -5.23 5.17 17.20
CA ILE A 138 -5.81 6.45 16.84
C ILE A 138 -6.32 6.43 15.40
N VAL A 139 -7.38 7.20 15.15
CA VAL A 139 -7.82 7.57 13.80
C VAL A 139 -7.09 8.85 13.43
N LYS A 140 -6.29 8.82 12.35
CA LYS A 140 -5.55 10.01 11.91
C LYS A 140 -6.51 11.05 11.34
N PRO A 141 -6.35 12.34 11.69
CA PRO A 141 -7.10 13.41 11.02
C PRO A 141 -6.82 13.39 9.52
N LYS A 142 -7.76 13.93 8.73
CA LYS A 142 -7.61 14.01 7.28
C LYS A 142 -6.42 14.93 6.94
N PRO A 143 -5.49 14.50 6.06
CA PRO A 143 -4.37 15.34 5.68
C PRO A 143 -4.84 16.49 4.78
N ASN A 144 -4.14 17.62 4.84
CA ASN A 144 -4.29 18.71 3.86
C ASN A 144 -3.41 18.51 2.63
N GLU A 145 -2.48 17.55 2.70
CA GLU A 145 -1.52 17.24 1.65
C GLU A 145 -2.19 16.53 0.47
N LYS A 146 -1.72 16.88 -0.73
CA LYS A 146 -2.10 16.27 -2.01
C LYS A 146 -0.82 15.74 -2.65
N VAL A 147 -0.68 14.42 -2.76
CA VAL A 147 0.51 13.78 -3.33
C VAL A 147 0.14 12.92 -4.53
N GLY A 148 1.15 12.63 -5.36
CA GLY A 148 0.98 11.88 -6.60
C GLY A 148 0.33 12.68 -7.73
N PRO A 149 0.17 12.07 -8.91
CA PRO A 149 -0.32 12.74 -10.11
C PRO A 149 -1.82 12.99 -10.08
N GLY A 150 -2.29 13.91 -10.93
CA GLY A 150 -3.72 14.13 -11.21
C GLY A 150 -4.42 15.16 -10.31
N TRP A 151 -3.73 15.73 -9.32
CA TRP A 151 -4.25 16.87 -8.58
C TRP A 151 -4.28 18.12 -9.47
N LYS A 152 -5.42 18.82 -9.46
CA LYS A 152 -5.63 20.12 -10.10
C LYS A 152 -5.81 21.20 -9.02
#